data_AF-A0A8X6SX35-F1
#
_entry.id   AF-A0A8X6SX35-F1
#
_cell.length_a   1.000
_cell.length_b   1.000
_cell.length_c   1.000
_cell.angle_alpha   90.00
_cell.angle_beta   90.00
_cell.angle_gamma   90.00
#
_symmetry.space_group_name_H-M   'P 1'
#
loop_
_entity.id
_entity.type
_entity.pdbx_description
1 polymer ?
#
loop_
_entity_poly.entity_id
_entity_poly.type
_entity_poly.pdbx_seq_one_letter_code
_entity_poly.pdbx_strand_id
1 'polypeptide(L)'
;MELHKLCANHEKLSPDPEQNYNSATLTETKTLGVSWKPNLGCFLIKVKVSLDSSYTKRDVLSTIAKIFDPVGLMAPVISKAKIFLQHNINNIDIPRRILVAFPEVIETHGFADASEWCYGAAVYCKSKNFKSETLVRLITSKSRVAPIKSLTIPRLELCAGVLLAKLVKRVAAALQLETAELYLWSDSMIVLEWLRKEPMDLKTFVQNRVAKIQELYINQLWRHVPSD
;
A
#
# COMPACT_ATOMS: atom_id res chain seq x y z
N MET A 1 19.61 3.10 -14.70
CA MET A 1 19.37 1.68 -14.36
C MET A 1 20.46 0.90 -15.06
N GLU A 2 21.43 0.37 -14.34
CA GLU A 2 22.53 -0.36 -14.99
C GLU A 2 22.07 -1.77 -15.38
N LEU A 3 22.19 -2.09 -16.66
CA LEU A 3 21.75 -3.35 -17.29
C LEU A 3 22.68 -4.53 -16.98
N HIS A 4 23.76 -4.35 -16.19
CA HIS A 4 24.76 -5.38 -15.91
C HIS A 4 24.23 -6.63 -15.18
N LYS A 5 22.98 -6.61 -14.67
CA LYS A 5 22.31 -7.77 -14.05
C LYS A 5 21.45 -8.57 -15.03
N LEU A 6 21.31 -8.13 -16.27
CA LEU A 6 20.71 -8.89 -17.37
C LEU A 6 21.84 -9.56 -18.16
N CYS A 7 22.43 -10.61 -17.57
CA CYS A 7 23.40 -11.43 -18.28
C CYS A 7 22.66 -12.42 -19.20
N ALA A 8 23.12 -12.56 -20.44
CA ALA A 8 22.59 -13.57 -21.34
C ALA A 8 22.95 -14.97 -20.83
N ASN A 9 22.02 -15.91 -20.97
CA ASN A 9 22.20 -17.32 -20.64
C ASN A 9 23.01 -18.10 -21.70
N HIS A 10 23.51 -17.43 -22.73
CA HIS A 10 24.27 -18.02 -23.81
C HIS A 10 25.76 -17.66 -23.64
N GLU A 11 26.65 -18.65 -23.67
CA GLU A 11 28.10 -18.51 -23.40
C GLU A 11 28.77 -17.39 -24.22
N LYS A 12 28.40 -17.25 -25.50
CA LYS A 12 28.90 -16.20 -26.39
C LYS A 12 28.52 -14.76 -26.02
N LEU A 13 27.56 -14.59 -25.11
CA LEU A 13 27.00 -13.30 -24.70
C LEU A 13 27.23 -13.03 -23.20
N SER A 14 27.96 -13.91 -22.50
CA SER A 14 28.38 -13.68 -21.12
C SER A 14 29.63 -12.79 -21.09
N PRO A 15 29.64 -11.70 -20.29
CA PRO A 15 30.81 -10.82 -20.19
C PRO A 15 32.00 -11.43 -19.44
N ASP A 16 31.79 -12.53 -18.68
CA ASP A 16 32.84 -13.28 -17.99
C ASP A 16 32.67 -14.80 -18.21
N PRO A 17 33.62 -15.50 -18.86
CA PRO A 17 33.57 -16.94 -19.08
C PRO A 17 33.93 -17.77 -17.84
N GLU A 18 34.48 -17.17 -16.77
CA GLU A 18 34.91 -17.89 -15.55
C GLU A 18 33.84 -17.96 -14.44
N GLN A 19 32.74 -17.18 -14.54
CA GLN A 19 31.61 -17.30 -13.62
C GLN A 19 30.63 -18.37 -14.12
N ASN A 20 30.98 -19.63 -13.89
CA ASN A 20 30.06 -20.76 -14.02
C ASN A 20 28.93 -20.63 -12.98
N TYR A 21 27.89 -19.89 -13.32
CA TYR A 21 26.61 -19.98 -12.63
C TYR A 21 26.07 -21.39 -12.88
N ASN A 22 26.31 -22.32 -11.95
CA ASN A 22 25.77 -23.68 -11.98
C ASN A 22 24.23 -23.63 -12.11
N SER A 23 23.74 -23.64 -13.34
CA SER A 23 22.32 -23.52 -13.71
C SER A 23 21.54 -24.80 -13.50
N ALA A 24 22.11 -25.79 -12.79
CA ALA A 24 21.47 -27.07 -12.52
C ALA A 24 20.79 -27.12 -11.14
N THR A 25 21.17 -26.26 -10.20
CA THR A 25 20.78 -26.39 -8.77
C THR A 25 19.90 -25.26 -8.22
N LEU A 26 19.70 -24.17 -8.95
CA LEU A 26 18.90 -23.01 -8.47
C LEU A 26 17.47 -23.04 -9.04
N THR A 27 16.50 -23.42 -8.21
CA THR A 27 15.08 -23.54 -8.62
C THR A 27 14.38 -22.18 -8.81
N GLU A 28 14.77 -21.15 -8.05
CA GLU A 28 14.24 -19.79 -8.17
C GLU A 28 15.21 -18.79 -7.49
N THR A 29 15.66 -17.75 -8.20
CA THR A 29 16.47 -16.65 -7.65
C THR A 29 15.81 -15.30 -7.92
N LYS A 30 16.13 -14.26 -7.14
CA LYS A 30 15.59 -12.90 -7.37
C LYS A 30 16.61 -12.02 -8.06
N THR A 31 16.22 -11.43 -9.19
CA THR A 31 17.05 -10.52 -9.98
C THR A 31 16.23 -9.30 -10.36
N LEU A 32 16.75 -8.09 -10.11
CA LEU A 32 16.07 -6.81 -10.39
C LEU A 32 14.67 -6.68 -9.73
N GLY A 33 14.43 -7.39 -8.63
CA GLY A 33 13.14 -7.41 -7.92
C GLY A 33 12.08 -8.33 -8.54
N VAL A 34 12.42 -9.06 -9.61
CA VAL A 34 11.60 -10.10 -10.25
C VAL A 34 12.19 -11.48 -9.92
N SER A 35 11.36 -12.53 -9.97
CA SER A 35 11.87 -13.89 -9.80
C SER A 35 12.42 -14.38 -11.15
N TRP A 36 13.54 -15.07 -11.13
CA TRP A 36 14.26 -15.59 -12.28
C TRP A 36 14.38 -17.11 -12.11
N LYS A 37 14.10 -17.88 -13.16
CA LYS A 37 14.36 -19.33 -13.23
C LYS A 37 15.52 -19.61 -14.19
N PRO A 38 16.75 -19.80 -13.70
CA PRO A 38 17.94 -19.91 -14.55
C PRO A 38 17.88 -21.09 -15.50
N ASN A 39 17.40 -22.21 -14.99
CA ASN A 39 17.32 -23.48 -15.71
C ASN A 39 16.37 -23.41 -16.91
N LEU A 40 15.44 -22.45 -16.92
CA LEU A 40 14.45 -22.26 -17.99
C LEU A 40 14.69 -20.96 -18.79
N GLY A 41 15.67 -20.15 -18.41
CA GLY A 41 15.93 -18.85 -19.05
C GLY A 41 14.77 -17.85 -18.95
N CYS A 42 13.88 -17.99 -17.96
CA CYS A 42 12.64 -17.21 -17.87
C CYS A 42 12.58 -16.33 -16.63
N PHE A 43 12.10 -15.10 -16.80
CA PHE A 43 11.57 -14.30 -15.71
C PHE A 43 10.18 -14.81 -15.31
N LEU A 44 9.94 -14.86 -14.02
CA LEU A 44 8.71 -15.35 -13.44
C LEU A 44 8.00 -14.21 -12.70
N ILE A 45 6.87 -13.80 -13.28
CA ILE A 45 5.98 -12.78 -12.72
C ILE A 45 4.79 -13.51 -12.11
N LYS A 46 4.81 -13.70 -10.79
CA LYS A 46 3.71 -14.33 -10.06
C LYS A 46 2.63 -13.28 -9.79
N VAL A 47 1.57 -13.27 -10.59
CA VAL A 47 0.34 -12.50 -10.31
C VAL A 47 -0.68 -13.46 -9.73
N LYS A 48 -1.02 -13.29 -8.44
CA LYS A 48 -2.09 -14.07 -7.82
C LYS A 48 -3.41 -13.33 -8.11
N VAL A 49 -4.17 -13.85 -9.06
CA VAL A 49 -5.50 -13.37 -9.41
C VAL A 49 -6.51 -14.27 -8.69
N SER A 50 -7.34 -13.70 -7.82
CA SER A 50 -8.49 -14.41 -7.27
C SER A 50 -9.54 -14.57 -8.38
N LEU A 51 -9.90 -15.81 -8.69
CA LEU A 51 -10.91 -16.17 -9.70
C LEU A 51 -12.28 -16.35 -9.05
N ASP A 52 -12.74 -15.34 -8.29
CA ASP A 52 -14.11 -15.34 -7.81
C ASP A 52 -15.06 -15.03 -8.99
N SER A 53 -16.25 -15.62 -8.96
CA SER A 53 -17.23 -15.57 -10.06
C SER A 53 -17.80 -14.17 -10.32
N SER A 54 -17.53 -13.19 -9.44
CA SER A 54 -17.84 -11.78 -9.66
C SER A 54 -16.64 -10.91 -9.28
N TYR A 55 -16.27 -9.99 -10.17
CA TYR A 55 -15.22 -9.01 -9.95
C TYR A 55 -15.74 -7.60 -10.22
N THR A 56 -15.31 -6.64 -9.43
CA THR A 56 -15.58 -5.23 -9.68
C THR A 56 -14.49 -4.60 -10.54
N LYS A 57 -14.79 -3.47 -11.20
CA LYS A 57 -13.77 -2.65 -11.90
C LYS A 57 -12.57 -2.31 -11.00
N ARG A 58 -12.80 -2.20 -9.68
CA ARG A 58 -11.78 -1.91 -8.67
C ARG A 58 -10.84 -3.10 -8.41
N ASP A 59 -11.36 -4.33 -8.44
CA ASP A 59 -10.56 -5.55 -8.22
C ASP A 59 -9.59 -5.80 -9.38
N VAL A 60 -10.09 -5.59 -10.60
CA VAL A 60 -9.30 -5.63 -11.83
C VAL A 60 -8.17 -4.60 -11.77
N LEU A 61 -8.49 -3.34 -11.46
CA LEU A 61 -7.51 -2.25 -11.33
C LEU A 61 -6.44 -2.54 -10.27
N SER A 62 -6.86 -3.01 -9.09
CA SER A 62 -5.98 -3.39 -7.99
C SER A 62 -4.98 -4.44 -8.46
N THR A 63 -5.47 -5.50 -9.11
CA THR A 63 -4.67 -6.62 -9.64
C THR A 63 -3.65 -6.18 -10.67
N ILE A 64 -4.05 -5.32 -11.61
CA ILE A 64 -3.16 -4.73 -12.64
C ILE A 64 -2.04 -3.92 -11.96
N ALA A 65 -2.37 -3.10 -10.98
CA ALA A 65 -1.39 -2.26 -10.29
C ALA A 65 -0.38 -3.05 -9.45
N LYS A 66 -0.66 -4.33 -9.13
CA LYS A 66 0.29 -5.23 -8.42
C LYS A 66 1.40 -5.76 -9.32
N ILE A 67 1.27 -5.62 -10.65
CA ILE A 67 2.24 -6.12 -11.60
C ILE A 67 3.51 -5.25 -11.52
N PHE A 68 4.56 -5.78 -10.91
CA PHE A 68 5.87 -5.15 -10.88
C PHE A 68 6.64 -5.52 -12.14
N ASP A 69 6.84 -4.53 -13.02
CA ASP A 69 7.50 -4.70 -14.31
C ASP A 69 8.66 -3.71 -14.46
N PRO A 70 9.85 -4.02 -13.91
CA PRO A 70 10.96 -3.07 -13.84
C PRO A 70 11.62 -2.81 -15.21
N VAL A 71 11.41 -3.69 -16.20
CA VAL A 71 12.07 -3.66 -17.51
C VAL A 71 11.09 -3.52 -18.68
N GLY A 72 9.78 -3.48 -18.41
CA GLY A 72 8.75 -3.24 -19.43
C GLY A 72 8.26 -4.49 -20.17
N LEU A 73 8.59 -5.70 -19.69
CA LEU A 73 8.22 -6.97 -20.34
C LEU A 73 6.71 -7.22 -20.36
N MET A 74 5.97 -6.62 -19.42
CA MET A 74 4.50 -6.70 -19.31
C MET A 74 3.80 -5.43 -19.80
N ALA A 75 4.54 -4.46 -20.36
CA ALA A 75 3.98 -3.21 -20.86
C ALA A 75 2.76 -3.39 -21.79
N PRO A 76 2.70 -4.38 -22.71
CA PRO A 76 1.51 -4.62 -23.54
C PRO A 76 0.27 -5.03 -22.73
N VAL A 77 0.45 -5.83 -21.68
CA VAL A 77 -0.64 -6.29 -20.79
C VAL A 77 -1.15 -5.13 -19.93
N ILE A 78 -0.23 -4.36 -19.34
CA ILE A 78 -0.55 -3.16 -18.54
C ILE A 78 -1.25 -2.11 -19.42
N SER A 79 -0.84 -1.97 -20.67
CA SER A 79 -1.46 -1.02 -21.60
C SER A 79 -2.89 -1.43 -21.97
N LYS A 80 -3.15 -2.70 -22.26
CA LYS A 80 -4.53 -3.21 -22.47
C LYS A 80 -5.41 -2.97 -21.25
N ALA A 81 -4.87 -3.17 -20.06
CA ALA A 81 -5.54 -2.88 -18.81
C ALA A 81 -5.88 -1.39 -18.63
N LYS A 82 -4.94 -0.49 -18.93
CA LYS A 82 -5.18 0.96 -18.94
C LYS A 82 -6.24 1.38 -19.96
N ILE A 83 -6.21 0.81 -21.16
CA ILE A 83 -7.20 1.03 -22.21
C ILE A 83 -8.59 0.54 -21.77
N PHE A 84 -8.67 -0.63 -21.14
CA PHE A 84 -9.92 -1.15 -20.57
C PHE A 84 -10.50 -0.20 -19.53
N LEU A 85 -9.68 0.36 -18.64
CA LEU A 85 -10.11 1.36 -17.65
C LEU A 85 -10.60 2.65 -18.31
N GLN A 86 -9.89 3.13 -19.33
CA GLN A 86 -10.27 4.31 -20.09
C GLN A 86 -11.64 4.14 -20.78
N HIS A 87 -11.95 2.95 -21.28
CA HIS A 87 -13.25 2.66 -21.90
C HIS A 87 -14.40 2.49 -20.89
N ASN A 88 -14.09 2.18 -19.63
CA ASN A 88 -15.08 1.81 -18.63
C ASN A 88 -15.32 2.88 -17.55
N ILE A 89 -14.49 3.91 -17.53
CA ILE A 89 -14.59 5.07 -16.64
C ILE A 89 -14.85 6.29 -17.54
N ASN A 90 -16.13 6.57 -17.79
CA ASN A 90 -16.51 7.63 -18.72
C ASN A 90 -16.48 9.01 -18.05
N ASN A 91 -17.04 9.16 -16.84
CA ASN A 91 -17.01 10.39 -16.06
C ASN A 91 -16.89 10.08 -14.56
N ILE A 92 -15.91 10.69 -13.89
CA ILE A 92 -15.83 10.71 -12.41
C ILE A 92 -15.67 12.16 -11.98
N ASP A 93 -16.68 12.70 -11.33
CA ASP A 93 -16.61 14.01 -10.70
C ASP A 93 -16.14 13.88 -9.26
N ILE A 94 -14.96 14.43 -8.97
CA ILE A 94 -14.42 14.51 -7.60
C ILE A 94 -14.49 15.98 -7.16
N PRO A 95 -15.37 16.33 -6.22
CA PRO A 95 -15.47 17.70 -5.73
C PRO A 95 -14.16 18.18 -5.12
N ARG A 96 -13.60 19.26 -5.67
CA ARG A 96 -12.33 19.86 -5.19
C ARG A 96 -12.46 20.47 -3.78
N ARG A 97 -13.65 20.94 -3.41
CA ARG A 97 -13.89 21.60 -2.12
C ARG A 97 -13.96 20.57 -1.00
N ILE A 98 -12.99 20.66 -0.07
CA ILE A 98 -12.85 19.75 1.08
C ILE A 98 -13.64 20.25 2.30
N LEU A 99 -13.71 21.57 2.50
CA LEU A 99 -14.31 22.22 3.68
C LEU A 99 -15.65 22.89 3.36
N VAL A 100 -16.52 22.99 4.37
CA VAL A 100 -17.67 23.91 4.36
C VAL A 100 -17.21 25.37 4.28
N ALA A 101 -18.13 26.27 3.89
CA ALA A 101 -17.85 27.71 3.97
C ALA A 101 -17.78 28.14 5.45
N PHE A 102 -16.75 28.91 5.80
CA PHE A 102 -16.49 29.41 7.17
C PHE A 102 -16.50 28.27 8.21
N PRO A 103 -15.58 27.30 8.10
CA PRO A 103 -15.51 26.19 9.04
C PRO A 103 -15.08 26.70 10.41
N GLU A 104 -15.82 26.30 11.44
CA GLU A 104 -15.50 26.59 12.84
C GLU A 104 -14.70 25.45 13.45
N VAL A 105 -15.09 24.21 13.11
CA VAL A 105 -14.42 22.99 13.55
C VAL A 105 -13.93 22.23 12.33
N ILE A 106 -12.67 21.82 12.37
CA ILE A 106 -12.04 20.97 11.37
C ILE A 106 -11.44 19.76 12.08
N GLU A 107 -11.83 18.58 11.62
CA GLU A 107 -11.38 17.29 12.13
C GLU A 107 -10.76 16.49 10.98
N THR A 108 -9.65 15.81 11.25
CA THR A 108 -8.99 14.88 10.34
C THR A 108 -9.20 13.47 10.83
N HIS A 109 -9.75 12.60 9.97
CA HIS A 109 -10.01 11.19 10.31
C HIS A 109 -9.19 10.27 9.40
N GLY A 110 -8.32 9.49 10.01
CA GLY A 110 -7.50 8.49 9.33
C GLY A 110 -8.00 7.09 9.61
N PHE A 111 -8.25 6.29 8.57
CA PHE A 111 -8.66 4.89 8.69
C PHE A 111 -7.59 3.99 8.09
N ALA A 112 -7.25 2.91 8.79
CA ALA A 112 -6.31 1.90 8.36
C ALA A 112 -6.98 0.53 8.35
N ASP A 113 -6.78 -0.22 7.28
CA ASP A 113 -7.35 -1.55 7.08
C ASP A 113 -6.40 -2.45 6.27
N ALA A 114 -6.50 -3.75 6.45
CA ALA A 114 -5.74 -4.74 5.71
C ALA A 114 -6.49 -6.04 5.47
N SER A 115 -6.15 -6.67 4.34
CA SER A 115 -6.54 -8.03 3.97
C SER A 115 -5.30 -8.86 3.63
N GLU A 116 -5.49 -10.14 3.34
CA GLU A 116 -4.45 -11.04 2.83
C GLU A 116 -3.75 -10.53 1.55
N TRP A 117 -4.42 -9.64 0.81
CA TRP A 117 -4.03 -9.24 -0.53
C TRP A 117 -3.40 -7.86 -0.61
N CYS A 118 -3.77 -6.97 0.30
CA CYS A 118 -3.29 -5.60 0.37
C CYS A 118 -3.64 -4.97 1.71
N TYR A 119 -2.93 -3.89 2.04
CA TYR A 119 -3.25 -3.02 3.15
C TYR A 119 -3.33 -1.57 2.66
N GLY A 120 -4.14 -0.76 3.34
CA GLY A 120 -4.45 0.58 2.89
C GLY A 120 -4.74 1.54 4.02
N ALA A 121 -4.72 2.81 3.66
CA ALA A 121 -5.09 3.91 4.53
C ALA A 121 -5.90 4.94 3.76
N ALA A 122 -6.92 5.52 4.39
CA ALA A 122 -7.72 6.61 3.85
C ALA A 122 -7.79 7.75 4.87
N VAL A 123 -7.69 8.99 4.39
CA VAL A 123 -7.74 10.19 5.23
C VAL A 123 -8.89 11.06 4.75
N TYR A 124 -9.79 11.35 5.67
CA TYR A 124 -10.95 12.21 5.48
C TYR A 124 -10.80 13.50 6.26
N CYS A 125 -11.38 14.58 5.73
CA CYS A 125 -11.61 15.81 6.46
C CYS A 125 -13.09 15.90 6.78
N LYS A 126 -13.42 16.19 8.04
CA LYS A 126 -14.75 16.60 8.46
C LYS A 126 -14.67 18.07 8.86
N SER A 127 -15.61 18.86 8.36
CA SER A 127 -15.71 20.28 8.69
C SER A 127 -17.14 20.62 9.06
N LYS A 128 -17.30 21.48 10.07
CA LYS A 128 -18.59 21.93 10.58
C LYS A 128 -18.61 23.45 10.72
N ASN A 129 -19.73 24.06 10.37
CA ASN A 129 -19.96 25.50 10.57
C ASN A 129 -21.03 25.78 11.65
N PHE A 130 -21.18 27.05 12.00
CA PHE A 130 -22.18 27.54 12.96
C PHE A 130 -23.63 27.26 12.55
N LYS A 131 -23.88 27.06 11.25
CA LYS A 131 -25.20 26.68 10.71
C LYS A 131 -25.49 25.18 10.83
N SER A 132 -24.62 24.43 11.52
CA SER A 132 -24.68 22.98 11.65
C SER A 132 -24.54 22.20 10.34
N GLU A 133 -24.09 22.85 9.26
CA GLU A 133 -23.72 22.12 8.04
C GLU A 133 -22.42 21.35 8.31
N THR A 134 -22.46 20.04 8.04
CA THR A 134 -21.31 19.16 8.20
C THR A 134 -20.95 18.58 6.85
N LEU A 135 -19.68 18.67 6.47
CA LEU A 135 -19.15 18.09 5.25
C LEU A 135 -18.00 17.15 5.58
N VAL A 136 -18.09 15.90 5.08
CA VAL A 136 -17.02 14.91 5.14
C VAL A 136 -16.53 14.62 3.73
N ARG A 137 -15.21 14.72 3.51
CA ARG A 137 -14.58 14.48 2.20
C ARG A 137 -13.32 13.64 2.34
N LEU A 138 -13.14 12.71 1.41
CA LEU A 138 -11.86 12.01 1.26
C LEU A 138 -10.81 13.00 0.75
N ILE A 139 -9.74 13.19 1.51
CA ILE A 139 -8.59 14.00 1.11
C ILE A 139 -7.67 13.16 0.22
N THR A 140 -7.30 11.99 0.71
CA THR A 140 -6.38 11.09 0.01
C THR A 140 -6.50 9.68 0.57
N SER A 141 -6.12 8.70 -0.24
CA SER A 141 -5.95 7.33 0.19
C SER A 141 -4.69 6.75 -0.43
N LYS A 142 -4.14 5.72 0.21
CA LYS A 142 -2.97 5.00 -0.27
C LYS A 142 -3.11 3.53 0.06
N SER A 143 -2.83 2.65 -0.89
CA SER A 143 -2.78 1.21 -0.70
C SER A 143 -1.42 0.64 -1.09
N ARG A 144 -1.13 -0.55 -0.58
CA ARG A 144 0.05 -1.35 -0.90
C ARG A 144 -0.34 -2.82 -0.99
N VAL A 145 0.29 -3.53 -1.91
CA VAL A 145 0.14 -4.97 -2.05
C VAL A 145 0.74 -5.67 -0.83
N ALA A 146 0.08 -6.72 -0.34
CA ALA A 146 0.60 -7.54 0.73
C ALA A 146 1.94 -8.18 0.29
N PRO A 147 2.95 -8.27 1.16
CA PRO A 147 4.24 -8.85 0.78
C PRO A 147 4.10 -10.30 0.32
N ILE A 148 4.95 -10.72 -0.63
CA ILE A 148 5.00 -12.10 -1.12
C ILE A 148 5.27 -13.09 0.02
N LYS A 149 6.14 -12.71 0.97
CA LYS A 149 6.30 -13.47 2.22
C LYS A 149 5.06 -13.23 3.07
N SER A 150 4.26 -14.28 3.26
CA SER A 150 3.01 -14.22 4.00
C SER A 150 3.24 -13.67 5.41
N LEU A 151 2.48 -12.63 5.72
CA LEU A 151 2.35 -12.08 7.06
C LEU A 151 0.97 -12.43 7.59
N THR A 152 0.82 -12.48 8.90
CA THR A 152 -0.50 -12.64 9.53
C THR A 152 -1.33 -11.37 9.32
N ILE A 153 -2.66 -11.50 9.34
CA ILE A 153 -3.59 -10.36 9.22
C ILE A 153 -3.24 -9.23 10.21
N PRO A 154 -3.02 -9.47 11.52
CA PRO A 154 -2.62 -8.40 12.45
C PRO A 154 -1.34 -7.66 12.08
N ARG A 155 -0.38 -8.35 11.45
CA ARG A 155 0.85 -7.71 10.99
C ARG A 155 0.62 -6.86 9.75
N LEU A 156 -0.32 -7.23 8.90
CA LEU A 156 -0.73 -6.43 7.73
C LEU A 156 -1.54 -5.20 8.17
N GLU A 157 -2.44 -5.35 9.14
CA GLU A 157 -3.19 -4.26 9.76
C GLU A 157 -2.23 -3.26 10.44
N LEU A 158 -1.21 -3.75 11.15
CA LEU A 158 -0.15 -2.88 11.69
C LEU A 158 0.64 -2.16 10.57
N CYS A 159 0.86 -2.80 9.43
CA CYS A 159 1.47 -2.13 8.26
C CYS A 159 0.55 -1.04 7.70
N ALA A 160 -0.77 -1.27 7.70
CA ALA A 160 -1.78 -0.27 7.37
C ALA A 160 -1.69 0.93 8.32
N GLY A 161 -1.56 0.68 9.63
CA GLY A 161 -1.38 1.73 10.63
C GLY A 161 -0.14 2.60 10.39
N VAL A 162 1.00 1.99 10.06
CA VAL A 162 2.22 2.73 9.69
C VAL A 162 2.01 3.55 8.40
N LEU A 163 1.29 2.98 7.42
CA LEU A 163 0.96 3.68 6.18
C LEU A 163 0.08 4.89 6.46
N LEU A 164 -0.92 4.75 7.32
CA LEU A 164 -1.81 5.82 7.74
C LEU A 164 -1.06 6.93 8.46
N ALA A 165 -0.24 6.59 9.46
CA ALA A 165 0.53 7.58 10.20
C ALA A 165 1.42 8.44 9.27
N LYS A 166 2.07 7.81 8.29
CA LYS A 166 2.88 8.54 7.30
C LYS A 166 2.01 9.39 6.36
N LEU A 167 0.83 8.91 6.01
CA LEU A 167 -0.09 9.61 5.10
C LEU A 167 -0.66 10.85 5.78
N VAL A 168 -1.16 10.73 7.00
CA VAL A 168 -1.69 11.84 7.79
C VAL A 168 -0.62 12.90 8.00
N LYS A 169 0.63 12.54 8.35
CA LYS A 169 1.71 13.52 8.52
C LYS A 169 1.96 14.35 7.26
N ARG A 170 1.88 13.72 6.10
CA ARG A 170 2.02 14.43 4.81
C ARG A 170 0.84 15.32 4.51
N VAL A 171 -0.37 14.86 4.80
CA VAL A 171 -1.61 15.62 4.58
C VAL A 171 -1.66 16.84 5.49
N ALA A 172 -1.35 16.68 6.77
CA ALA A 172 -1.31 17.77 7.74
C ALA A 172 -0.37 18.88 7.27
N ALA A 173 0.86 18.51 6.88
CA ALA A 173 1.85 19.45 6.34
C ALA A 173 1.43 20.12 5.02
N ALA A 174 0.77 19.39 4.12
CA ALA A 174 0.40 19.91 2.80
C ALA A 174 -0.83 20.82 2.84
N LEU A 175 -1.75 20.58 3.77
CA LEU A 175 -3.02 21.30 3.89
C LEU A 175 -3.06 22.24 5.11
N GLN A 176 -1.96 22.36 5.85
CA GLN A 176 -1.84 23.17 7.06
C GLN A 176 -2.92 22.81 8.12
N LEU A 177 -3.12 21.51 8.32
CA LEU A 177 -4.13 20.95 9.24
C LEU A 177 -3.51 20.51 10.57
N GLU A 178 -2.33 21.02 10.95
CA GLU A 178 -1.65 20.62 12.18
C GLU A 178 -2.41 20.99 13.45
N THR A 179 -3.27 22.02 13.38
CA THR A 179 -4.12 22.47 14.47
C THR A 179 -5.49 21.79 14.49
N ALA A 180 -5.84 21.03 13.45
CA ALA A 180 -7.10 20.31 13.39
C ALA A 180 -7.09 19.11 14.35
N GLU A 181 -8.24 18.78 14.91
CA GLU A 181 -8.37 17.56 15.73
C GLU A 181 -8.08 16.33 14.87
N LEU A 182 -7.28 15.40 15.38
CA LEU A 182 -6.87 14.21 14.65
C LEU A 182 -7.42 12.94 15.31
N TYR A 183 -8.10 12.13 14.51
CA TYR A 183 -8.64 10.84 14.91
C TYR A 183 -8.09 9.74 14.01
N LEU A 184 -7.45 8.73 14.61
CA LEU A 184 -6.90 7.56 13.90
C LEU A 184 -7.68 6.32 14.28
N TRP A 185 -8.10 5.55 13.29
CA TRP A 185 -9.05 4.45 13.42
C TRP A 185 -8.48 3.16 12.85
N SER A 186 -8.71 2.06 13.57
CA SER A 186 -8.50 0.69 13.11
C SER A 186 -9.55 -0.22 13.73
N ASP A 187 -9.96 -1.25 13.01
CA ASP A 187 -10.85 -2.32 13.47
C ASP A 187 -10.11 -3.46 14.18
N SER A 188 -8.79 -3.53 14.00
CA SER A 188 -7.96 -4.53 14.65
C SER A 188 -7.74 -4.24 16.13
N MET A 189 -8.51 -4.90 16.99
CA MET A 189 -8.28 -4.87 18.45
C MET A 189 -6.84 -5.27 18.82
N ILE A 190 -6.24 -6.24 18.11
CA ILE A 190 -4.86 -6.67 18.35
C ILE A 190 -3.87 -5.54 18.08
N VAL A 191 -4.04 -4.81 16.98
CA VAL A 191 -3.18 -3.65 16.67
C VAL A 191 -3.37 -2.55 17.71
N LEU A 192 -4.60 -2.27 18.13
CA LEU A 192 -4.87 -1.28 19.17
C LEU A 192 -4.21 -1.66 20.50
N GLU A 193 -4.25 -2.93 20.90
CA GLU A 193 -3.54 -3.39 22.10
C GLU A 193 -2.02 -3.29 21.95
N TRP A 194 -1.45 -3.57 20.77
CA TRP A 194 -0.03 -3.37 20.54
C TRP A 194 0.39 -1.90 20.61
N LEU A 195 -0.46 -0.99 20.13
CA LEU A 195 -0.18 0.45 20.15
C LEU A 195 -0.23 1.06 21.56
N ARG A 196 -0.89 0.40 22.52
CA ARG A 196 -0.90 0.80 23.94
C ARG A 196 0.30 0.31 24.73
N LYS A 197 1.07 -0.65 24.20
CA LYS A 197 2.25 -1.21 24.86
C LYS A 197 3.51 -0.41 24.56
N GLU A 198 4.48 -0.52 25.45
CA GLU A 198 5.83 -0.06 25.17
C GLU A 198 6.46 -0.90 24.05
N PRO A 199 7.12 -0.28 23.05
CA PRO A 199 7.69 -1.02 21.93
C PRO A 199 8.66 -2.14 22.36
N MET A 200 9.39 -1.94 23.46
CA MET A 200 10.37 -2.91 23.97
C MET A 200 9.75 -4.23 24.41
N ASP A 201 8.45 -4.25 24.75
CA ASP A 201 7.74 -5.47 25.16
C ASP A 201 7.28 -6.33 23.96
N LEU A 202 7.48 -5.84 22.74
CA LEU A 202 6.95 -6.44 21.53
C LEU A 202 8.04 -7.14 20.71
N LYS A 203 7.66 -8.16 19.95
CA LYS A 203 8.59 -8.81 19.01
C LYS A 203 9.05 -7.81 17.95
N THR A 204 10.32 -7.91 17.53
CA THR A 204 11.03 -6.96 16.66
C THR A 204 10.21 -6.40 15.48
N PHE A 205 9.45 -7.24 14.77
CA PHE A 205 8.61 -6.78 13.64
C PHE A 205 7.53 -5.78 14.07
N VAL A 206 6.86 -6.07 15.19
CA VAL A 206 5.77 -5.29 15.77
C VAL A 206 6.36 -4.07 16.47
N GLN A 207 7.36 -4.28 17.33
CA GLN A 207 8.13 -3.24 18.01
C GLN A 207 8.53 -2.09 17.07
N ASN A 208 9.23 -2.40 15.98
CA ASN A 208 9.75 -1.38 15.07
C ASN A 208 8.63 -0.54 14.41
N ARG A 209 7.44 -1.12 14.22
CA ARG A 209 6.29 -0.44 13.60
C ARG A 209 5.49 0.36 14.61
N VAL A 210 5.28 -0.19 15.82
CA VAL A 210 4.66 0.52 16.93
C VAL A 210 5.49 1.73 17.32
N ALA A 211 6.81 1.57 17.48
CA ALA A 211 7.73 2.67 17.73
C ALA A 211 7.62 3.76 16.66
N LYS A 212 7.51 3.37 15.37
CA LYS A 212 7.35 4.35 14.29
C LYS A 212 6.02 5.11 14.34
N ILE A 213 4.94 4.46 14.75
CA ILE A 213 3.63 5.11 14.88
C ILE A 213 3.64 6.05 16.07
N GLN A 214 4.14 5.59 17.23
CA GLN A 214 4.23 6.38 18.46
C GLN A 214 5.20 7.56 18.30
N GLU A 215 6.32 7.43 17.58
CA GLU A 215 7.22 8.55 17.26
C GLU A 215 6.50 9.67 16.49
N LEU A 216 5.56 9.31 15.62
CA LEU A 216 4.80 10.30 14.83
C LEU A 216 3.62 10.88 15.61
N TYR A 217 3.03 10.11 16.52
CA TYR A 217 1.75 10.43 17.18
C TYR A 217 1.72 9.93 18.63
N ILE A 218 2.68 10.37 19.44
CA ILE A 218 2.91 9.86 20.79
C ILE A 218 1.72 10.05 21.75
N ASN A 219 0.94 11.11 21.52
CA ASN A 219 -0.20 11.49 22.38
C ASN A 219 -1.57 11.27 21.72
N GLN A 220 -1.64 10.65 20.54
CA GLN A 220 -2.93 10.44 19.87
C GLN A 220 -3.50 9.07 20.18
N LEU A 221 -4.71 9.07 20.71
CA LEU A 221 -5.45 7.85 21.00
C LEU A 221 -5.98 7.24 19.71
N TRP A 222 -5.46 6.07 19.34
CA TRP A 222 -6.03 5.24 18.28
C TRP A 222 -7.35 4.64 18.77
N ARG A 223 -8.38 4.75 17.93
CA ARG A 223 -9.75 4.36 18.25
C ARG A 223 -10.15 3.10 17.49
N HIS A 224 -11.02 2.32 18.13
CA HIS A 224 -11.65 1.16 17.52
C HIS A 224 -12.84 1.58 16.67
N VAL A 225 -12.96 1.00 15.48
CA VAL A 225 -14.18 1.00 14.68
C VAL A 225 -14.62 -0.45 14.47
N PRO A 226 -15.88 -0.84 14.76
CA PRO A 226 -16.32 -2.22 14.53
C PRO A 226 -16.27 -2.57 13.03
N SER A 227 -15.85 -3.79 12.70
CA SER A 227 -16.11 -4.40 11.40
C SER A 227 -17.54 -4.96 11.39
N ASP A 228 -18.27 -4.74 10.29
CA ASP A 228 -19.60 -5.35 10.06
C ASP A 228 -19.52 -6.87 9.84
#